data_AF-A0A7X7E3L4-F1
#
_entry.id   AF-A0A7X7E3L4-F1
#
_cell.length_a   1.000
_cell.length_b   1.000
_cell.length_c   1.000
_cell.angle_alpha   90.00
_cell.angle_beta   90.00
_cell.angle_gamma   90.00
#
_symmetry.space_group_name_H-M   'P 1'
#
loop_
_entity.id
_entity.type
_entity.pdbx_description
1 polymer ?
#
loop_
_entity_poly.entity_id
_entity_poly.type
_entity_poly.pdbx_seq_one_letter_code
_entity_poly.pdbx_strand_id
1 'polypeptide(L)'
;MKRDVGNQNGFAVVYGIVVLFLASVTGFSLLYISQKDKGASADYSKMRTAAVASKAGLTAFERQCSNAPEQILDLVKKYTQDHNSKWLFGSVANSTEEQKISFWAGSDAPSFSARIMKFDPLSHLVQIEANGYGGSGGRKKTIGIYRLNGIDYVQASRYAIYLGGEGRFFGVPVIINGDVYFNGNFHFNGGASGSVIHGHLITGTDNIESGLDGNFEVDSNAYIRTPLKLNATLKVKGKTGLENNVYIERQMLLYNTLYMNNSQLSGNSNINMGGNSVYYSGTSPVAKLTNYSSVTNTVTDIDISSKLGFQNVSVSPITVDISSIPAGCIVNYPSIINVTKNDWNLTTLYNNQKAAGKLFNGFLVVSVNGGMDINVSGATYNGKVIWIIRSTVNCNGNWYRSGDQSNTLVYVTNGGYVQGLGSGNKFRGYIYVTGTGKALYSWKAGNQIYGAIHHVANSNNDAFQLNSMNGAAININFDIDVMKEFQMAGILKTPGDGGWPGSLVISDTKIRPELLSIYY
;
A
#
# COMPACT_ATOMS: atom_id res chain seq x y z
N MET A 1 -34.34 -21.85 -14.11
CA MET A 1 -34.34 -20.54 -13.43
C MET A 1 -33.78 -19.52 -14.41
N LYS A 2 -34.61 -18.60 -14.90
CA LYS A 2 -34.17 -17.50 -15.77
C LYS A 2 -33.24 -16.58 -14.96
N ARG A 3 -32.11 -16.19 -15.55
CA ARG A 3 -31.21 -15.17 -15.01
C ARG A 3 -31.92 -13.82 -15.12
N ASP A 4 -32.42 -13.31 -14.01
CA ASP A 4 -32.86 -11.92 -13.91
C ASP A 4 -31.63 -11.02 -13.74
N VAL A 5 -31.11 -10.57 -14.88
CA VAL A 5 -30.18 -9.45 -14.97
C VAL A 5 -31.03 -8.18 -14.90
N GLY A 6 -30.99 -7.47 -13.77
CA GLY A 6 -31.50 -6.09 -13.72
C GLY A 6 -32.38 -5.69 -12.53
N ASN A 7 -32.72 -6.58 -11.59
CA ASN A 7 -33.56 -6.19 -10.46
C ASN A 7 -32.73 -5.98 -9.18
N GLN A 8 -32.39 -4.72 -8.90
CA GLN A 8 -31.73 -4.25 -7.66
C GLN A 8 -32.53 -4.60 -6.38
N ASN A 9 -33.72 -5.18 -6.51
CA ASN A 9 -34.55 -5.68 -5.41
C ASN A 9 -34.06 -7.03 -4.83
N GLY A 10 -33.32 -7.86 -5.59
CA GLY A 10 -32.75 -9.10 -5.06
C GLY A 10 -31.60 -8.88 -4.06
N PHE A 11 -30.92 -7.74 -4.17
CA PHE A 11 -29.80 -7.31 -3.33
C PHE A 11 -30.23 -7.01 -1.88
N ALA A 12 -31.40 -6.38 -1.70
CA ALA A 12 -31.97 -6.07 -0.38
C ALA A 12 -32.67 -7.28 0.27
N VAL A 13 -33.24 -8.19 -0.52
CA VAL A 13 -33.98 -9.36 -0.01
C VAL A 13 -33.05 -10.37 0.66
N VAL A 14 -31.84 -10.60 0.14
CA VAL A 14 -30.92 -11.63 0.68
C VAL A 14 -30.14 -11.14 1.91
N TYR A 15 -29.65 -9.90 1.91
CA TYR A 15 -29.07 -9.25 3.10
C TYR A 15 -30.15 -9.05 4.18
N GLY A 16 -31.36 -8.74 3.73
CA GLY A 16 -32.59 -8.74 4.50
C GLY A 16 -32.79 -10.08 5.19
N ILE A 17 -32.83 -11.21 4.47
CA ILE A 17 -33.04 -12.57 5.00
C ILE A 17 -31.97 -12.97 6.04
N VAL A 18 -30.69 -12.61 5.86
CA VAL A 18 -29.59 -12.94 6.79
C VAL A 18 -29.74 -12.22 8.15
N VAL A 19 -30.09 -10.93 8.11
CA VAL A 19 -30.34 -10.16 9.35
C VAL A 19 -31.72 -10.42 9.91
N LEU A 20 -32.75 -10.63 9.06
CA LEU A 20 -34.07 -11.20 9.38
C LEU A 20 -33.88 -12.40 10.30
N PHE A 21 -32.90 -13.23 10.00
CA PHE A 21 -32.75 -14.54 10.60
C PHE A 21 -31.95 -14.51 11.91
N LEU A 22 -30.86 -13.75 12.00
CA LEU A 22 -30.16 -13.52 13.28
C LEU A 22 -31.02 -12.70 14.27
N ALA A 23 -31.81 -11.75 13.75
CA ALA A 23 -32.79 -11.00 14.53
C ALA A 23 -34.04 -11.84 14.87
N SER A 24 -34.49 -12.75 14.00
CA SER A 24 -35.59 -13.69 14.29
C SER A 24 -35.18 -14.71 15.34
N VAL A 25 -33.99 -15.32 15.23
CA VAL A 25 -33.51 -16.31 16.20
C VAL A 25 -33.35 -15.68 17.58
N THR A 26 -32.81 -14.46 17.67
CA THR A 26 -32.64 -13.74 18.93
C THR A 26 -33.97 -13.17 19.44
N GLY A 27 -34.81 -12.67 18.54
CA GLY A 27 -36.12 -12.08 18.81
C GLY A 27 -37.18 -13.10 19.22
N PHE A 28 -37.34 -14.24 18.52
CA PHE A 28 -38.26 -15.32 18.90
C PHE A 28 -37.83 -16.01 20.19
N SER A 29 -36.52 -16.23 20.38
CA SER A 29 -36.02 -16.83 21.62
C SER A 29 -36.30 -15.91 22.82
N LEU A 30 -36.19 -14.59 22.68
CA LEU A 30 -36.45 -13.62 23.75
C LEU A 30 -37.93 -13.25 23.93
N LEU A 31 -38.73 -13.16 22.85
CA LEU A 31 -40.18 -12.93 22.88
C LEU A 31 -40.93 -14.12 23.49
N TYR A 32 -40.47 -15.35 23.25
CA TYR A 32 -41.06 -16.54 23.84
C TYR A 32 -40.64 -16.74 25.31
N ILE A 33 -39.41 -16.35 25.67
CA ILE A 33 -39.01 -16.21 27.09
C ILE A 33 -39.88 -15.15 27.78
N SER A 34 -40.17 -14.01 27.13
CA SER A 34 -41.00 -12.96 27.73
C SER A 34 -42.51 -13.25 27.73
N GLN A 35 -43.03 -14.07 26.80
CA GLN A 35 -44.44 -14.48 26.80
C GLN A 35 -44.72 -15.73 27.65
N LYS A 36 -43.70 -16.51 28.03
CA LYS A 36 -43.87 -17.78 28.76
C LYS A 36 -43.07 -17.93 30.05
N ASP A 37 -42.72 -16.83 30.71
CA ASP A 37 -42.38 -16.83 32.14
C ASP A 37 -43.63 -16.91 33.02
N LYS A 38 -44.37 -18.01 32.85
CA LYS A 38 -45.22 -18.57 33.91
C LYS A 38 -45.03 -20.08 34.13
N GLY A 39 -44.12 -20.78 33.43
CA GLY A 39 -43.76 -22.14 33.91
C GLY A 39 -43.09 -23.18 33.01
N ALA A 40 -42.13 -22.88 32.13
CA ALA A 40 -41.38 -23.96 31.48
C ALA A 40 -39.99 -23.57 30.98
N SER A 41 -39.03 -23.41 31.89
CA SER A 41 -37.61 -23.32 31.60
C SER A 41 -36.95 -24.72 31.60
N ALA A 42 -37.06 -25.50 30.51
CA ALA A 42 -36.34 -26.79 30.42
C ALA A 42 -36.04 -27.35 29.02
N ASP A 43 -36.23 -26.63 27.90
CA ASP A 43 -36.06 -27.23 26.57
C ASP A 43 -34.74 -26.86 25.86
N TYR A 44 -33.69 -27.66 26.09
CA TYR A 44 -32.41 -27.62 25.38
C TYR A 44 -32.51 -27.88 23.86
N SER A 45 -33.60 -28.49 23.38
CA SER A 45 -33.83 -28.75 21.95
C SER A 45 -33.98 -27.47 21.12
N LYS A 46 -34.37 -26.36 21.75
CA LYS A 46 -34.73 -25.10 21.08
C LYS A 46 -33.53 -24.15 20.90
N MET A 47 -32.52 -24.25 21.77
CA MET A 47 -31.18 -23.68 21.53
C MET A 47 -30.46 -24.36 20.35
N ARG A 48 -30.72 -25.65 20.13
CA ARG A 48 -30.18 -26.39 18.98
C ARG A 48 -30.73 -25.86 17.66
N THR A 49 -32.03 -25.56 17.60
CA THR A 49 -32.66 -24.93 16.43
C THR A 49 -32.06 -23.56 16.16
N ALA A 50 -31.86 -22.73 17.19
CA ALA A 50 -31.19 -21.43 17.10
C ALA A 50 -29.73 -21.53 16.61
N ALA A 51 -28.98 -22.56 17.02
CA ALA A 51 -27.60 -22.77 16.61
C ALA A 51 -27.48 -23.32 15.16
N VAL A 52 -28.32 -24.29 14.78
CA VAL A 52 -28.38 -24.82 13.39
C VAL A 52 -28.80 -23.73 12.41
N ALA A 53 -29.79 -22.95 12.83
CA ALA A 53 -30.19 -21.73 12.18
C ALA A 53 -28.99 -20.79 11.99
N SER A 54 -28.35 -20.36 13.09
CA SER A 54 -27.25 -19.38 13.05
C SER A 54 -26.11 -19.85 12.14
N LYS A 55 -25.83 -21.15 12.12
CA LYS A 55 -24.84 -21.77 11.23
C LYS A 55 -25.25 -21.67 9.75
N ALA A 56 -26.52 -21.91 9.41
CA ALA A 56 -27.02 -21.74 8.04
C ALA A 56 -27.00 -20.27 7.57
N GLY A 57 -27.31 -19.33 8.48
CA GLY A 57 -27.22 -17.89 8.21
C GLY A 57 -25.78 -17.40 8.01
N LEU A 58 -24.84 -17.90 8.83
CA LEU A 58 -23.41 -17.65 8.67
C LEU A 58 -22.91 -18.21 7.32
N THR A 59 -23.27 -19.44 6.97
CA THR A 59 -22.90 -20.05 5.67
C THR A 59 -23.50 -19.30 4.48
N ALA A 60 -24.72 -18.74 4.59
CA ALA A 60 -25.31 -17.92 3.55
C ALA A 60 -24.62 -16.56 3.41
N PHE A 61 -24.19 -15.95 4.52
CA PHE A 61 -23.43 -14.70 4.55
C PHE A 61 -22.03 -14.89 3.96
N GLU A 62 -21.31 -15.93 4.37
CA GLU A 62 -20.02 -16.36 3.79
C GLU A 62 -20.13 -16.54 2.27
N ARG A 63 -21.20 -17.19 1.80
CA ARG A 63 -21.46 -17.42 0.37
C ARG A 63 -21.81 -16.15 -0.42
N GLN A 64 -22.24 -15.07 0.24
CA GLN A 64 -22.56 -13.81 -0.44
C GLN A 64 -21.39 -12.82 -0.40
N CYS A 65 -20.60 -12.81 0.68
CA CYS A 65 -19.28 -12.18 0.69
C CYS A 65 -18.43 -12.68 -0.49
N SER A 66 -18.50 -13.97 -0.82
CA SER A 66 -17.87 -14.52 -2.02
C SER A 66 -18.52 -14.11 -3.34
N ASN A 67 -19.80 -13.73 -3.37
CA ASN A 67 -20.53 -13.40 -4.60
C ASN A 67 -20.54 -11.90 -4.96
N ALA A 68 -20.46 -11.00 -3.98
CA ALA A 68 -20.50 -9.54 -4.18
C ALA A 68 -19.53 -8.77 -3.25
N PRO A 69 -18.22 -9.07 -3.29
CA PRO A 69 -17.23 -8.52 -2.36
C PRO A 69 -17.04 -6.98 -2.49
N GLU A 70 -17.21 -6.43 -3.70
CA GLU A 70 -16.92 -5.02 -4.01
C GLU A 70 -17.82 -4.03 -3.24
N GLN A 71 -19.09 -4.38 -3.03
CA GLN A 71 -20.06 -3.47 -2.40
C GLN A 71 -19.88 -3.38 -0.88
N ILE A 72 -19.49 -4.48 -0.23
CA ILE A 72 -19.15 -4.47 1.20
C ILE A 72 -17.90 -3.63 1.42
N LEU A 73 -16.91 -3.78 0.54
CA LEU A 73 -15.70 -3.00 0.61
C LEU A 73 -15.97 -1.50 0.38
N ASP A 74 -16.78 -1.14 -0.62
CA ASP A 74 -17.13 0.26 -0.88
C ASP A 74 -17.88 0.88 0.30
N LEU A 75 -18.75 0.13 0.96
CA LEU A 75 -19.42 0.60 2.17
C LEU A 75 -18.43 0.77 3.33
N VAL A 76 -17.49 -0.15 3.53
CA VAL A 76 -16.44 -0.05 4.56
C VAL A 76 -15.48 1.10 4.27
N LYS A 77 -15.09 1.30 3.00
CA LYS A 77 -14.30 2.45 2.54
C LYS A 77 -15.04 3.75 2.81
N LYS A 78 -16.31 3.83 2.43
CA LYS A 78 -17.16 5.00 2.62
C LYS A 78 -17.37 5.30 4.11
N TYR A 79 -17.60 4.28 4.94
CA TYR A 79 -17.68 4.41 6.40
C TYR A 79 -16.37 4.93 7.01
N THR A 80 -15.22 4.47 6.49
CA THR A 80 -13.90 4.94 6.94
C THR A 80 -13.67 6.40 6.58
N GLN A 81 -14.15 6.84 5.41
CA GLN A 81 -14.09 8.22 4.94
C GLN A 81 -15.10 9.13 5.67
N ASP A 82 -16.30 8.64 5.92
CA ASP A 82 -17.39 9.33 6.62
C ASP A 82 -18.14 8.36 7.55
N HIS A 83 -17.96 8.53 8.86
CA HIS A 83 -18.55 7.64 9.86
C HIS A 83 -20.08 7.74 9.93
N ASN A 84 -20.70 8.73 9.26
CA ASN A 84 -22.15 8.78 9.11
C ASN A 84 -22.67 7.74 8.13
N SER A 85 -21.85 7.33 7.16
CA SER A 85 -22.15 6.30 6.17
C SER A 85 -22.02 4.89 6.77
N LYS A 86 -22.90 4.57 7.73
CA LYS A 86 -22.80 3.39 8.60
C LYS A 86 -23.90 2.36 8.42
N TRP A 87 -25.02 2.72 7.80
CA TRP A 87 -26.19 1.84 7.68
C TRP A 87 -26.02 0.84 6.54
N LEU A 88 -26.36 -0.42 6.83
CA LEU A 88 -26.11 -1.56 5.94
C LEU A 88 -27.27 -1.85 4.99
N PHE A 89 -28.46 -1.28 5.22
CA PHE A 89 -29.63 -1.49 4.36
C PHE A 89 -29.89 -0.30 3.47
N GLY A 90 -30.30 -0.57 2.24
CA GLY A 90 -30.40 0.41 1.15
C GLY A 90 -29.21 0.32 0.20
N SER A 91 -29.07 1.32 -0.67
CA SER A 91 -27.89 1.48 -1.52
C SER A 91 -26.74 2.12 -0.74
N VAL A 92 -25.50 1.97 -1.22
CA VAL A 92 -24.34 2.69 -0.65
C VAL A 92 -24.56 4.20 -0.66
N ALA A 93 -25.37 4.74 -1.58
CA ALA A 93 -25.75 6.15 -1.60
C ALA A 93 -26.57 6.57 -0.36
N ASN A 94 -27.39 5.68 0.18
CA ASN A 94 -28.31 5.95 1.30
C ASN A 94 -27.79 5.45 2.66
N SER A 95 -26.50 5.13 2.77
CA SER A 95 -25.87 4.56 3.98
C SER A 95 -25.85 5.51 5.19
N THR A 96 -26.30 6.75 5.04
CA THR A 96 -26.36 7.76 6.12
C THR A 96 -27.64 7.69 6.93
N GLU A 97 -28.69 7.05 6.41
CA GLU A 97 -30.00 6.96 7.04
C GLU A 97 -30.36 5.52 7.43
N GLU A 98 -31.06 5.38 8.56
CA GLU A 98 -31.53 4.07 9.01
C GLU A 98 -32.65 3.57 8.10
N GLN A 99 -32.34 2.58 7.27
CA GLN A 99 -33.34 1.83 6.52
C GLN A 99 -33.78 0.61 7.34
N LYS A 100 -35.10 0.44 7.44
CA LYS A 100 -35.73 -0.71 8.11
C LYS A 100 -36.33 -1.62 7.07
N ILE A 101 -36.07 -2.91 7.18
CA ILE A 101 -36.72 -3.92 6.35
C ILE A 101 -37.78 -4.60 7.22
N SER A 102 -39.02 -4.62 6.74
CA SER A 102 -40.16 -5.26 7.41
C SER A 102 -40.43 -6.65 6.82
N PHE A 103 -40.87 -7.60 7.65
CA PHE A 103 -41.17 -8.96 7.21
C PHE A 103 -42.43 -9.04 6.34
N TRP A 104 -43.37 -8.13 6.58
CA TRP A 104 -44.61 -7.97 5.81
C TRP A 104 -45.02 -6.50 5.78
N ALA A 105 -46.03 -6.18 4.97
CA ALA A 105 -46.61 -4.85 4.92
C ALA A 105 -47.59 -4.65 6.09
N GLY A 106 -47.35 -3.65 6.94
CA GLY A 106 -48.18 -3.33 8.11
C GLY A 106 -47.42 -2.48 9.14
N SER A 107 -48.14 -1.69 9.94
CA SER A 107 -47.54 -0.85 11.00
C SER A 107 -47.08 -1.66 12.22
N ASP A 108 -47.57 -2.88 12.36
CA ASP A 108 -47.21 -3.88 13.37
C ASP A 108 -46.19 -4.89 12.84
N ALA A 109 -45.69 -4.71 11.62
CA ALA A 109 -44.73 -5.62 11.04
C ALA A 109 -43.41 -5.52 11.83
N PRO A 110 -42.89 -6.65 12.36
CA PRO A 110 -41.53 -6.69 12.84
C PRO A 110 -40.61 -6.19 11.74
N SER A 111 -39.66 -5.35 12.14
CA SER A 111 -38.70 -4.75 11.22
C SER A 111 -37.30 -4.79 11.82
N PHE A 112 -36.29 -4.59 10.98
CA PHE A 112 -34.90 -4.64 11.43
C PHE A 112 -34.02 -3.66 10.68
N SER A 113 -32.97 -3.19 11.36
CA SER A 113 -31.91 -2.35 10.81
C SER A 113 -30.53 -2.88 11.21
N ALA A 114 -29.48 -2.53 10.48
CA ALA A 114 -28.13 -2.90 10.85
C ALA A 114 -27.14 -1.80 10.45
N ARG A 115 -26.11 -1.60 11.27
CA ARG A 115 -25.07 -0.61 11.03
C ARG A 115 -23.68 -1.07 11.44
N ILE A 116 -22.67 -0.51 10.80
CA ILE A 116 -21.27 -0.59 11.23
C ILE A 116 -21.11 0.27 12.48
N MET A 117 -20.69 -0.35 13.58
CA MET A 117 -20.36 0.32 14.83
C MET A 117 -18.91 0.78 14.86
N LYS A 118 -18.04 -0.09 14.34
CA LYS A 118 -16.61 0.12 14.31
C LYS A 118 -16.00 -0.75 13.23
N PHE A 119 -14.95 -0.27 12.60
CA PHE A 119 -14.11 -1.05 11.73
C PHE A 119 -12.66 -0.82 12.15
N ASP A 120 -11.93 -1.92 12.41
CA ASP A 120 -10.49 -1.91 12.58
C ASP A 120 -9.85 -2.40 11.27
N PRO A 121 -9.29 -1.48 10.47
CA PRO A 121 -8.69 -1.82 9.19
C PRO A 121 -7.37 -2.60 9.30
N LEU A 122 -6.72 -2.63 10.47
CA LEU A 122 -5.45 -3.37 10.64
C LEU A 122 -5.67 -4.86 10.91
N SER A 123 -6.69 -5.17 11.72
CA SER A 123 -7.06 -6.54 12.07
C SER A 123 -8.19 -7.10 11.19
N HIS A 124 -8.67 -6.29 10.24
CA HIS A 124 -9.85 -6.51 9.41
C HIS A 124 -11.10 -6.88 10.23
N LEU A 125 -11.20 -6.34 11.46
CA LEU A 125 -12.31 -6.60 12.35
C LEU A 125 -13.42 -5.56 12.14
N VAL A 126 -14.59 -5.99 11.71
CA VAL A 126 -15.80 -5.16 11.64
C VAL A 126 -16.74 -5.52 12.79
N GLN A 127 -17.21 -4.50 13.50
CA GLN A 127 -18.24 -4.61 14.51
C GLN A 127 -19.56 -4.09 13.93
N ILE A 128 -20.58 -4.93 13.91
CA ILE A 128 -21.90 -4.62 13.37
C ILE A 128 -22.92 -4.64 14.51
N GLU A 129 -23.73 -3.61 14.62
CA GLU A 129 -24.94 -3.59 15.46
C GLU A 129 -26.15 -3.88 14.58
N ALA A 130 -26.90 -4.92 14.92
CA ALA A 130 -28.21 -5.21 14.38
C ALA A 130 -29.28 -4.78 15.39
N ASN A 131 -30.33 -4.12 14.93
CA ASN A 131 -31.49 -3.73 15.71
C ASN A 131 -32.73 -4.46 15.18
N GLY A 132 -33.48 -5.11 16.06
CA GLY A 132 -34.79 -5.68 15.79
C GLY A 132 -35.89 -4.87 16.47
N TYR A 133 -36.98 -4.66 15.75
CA TYR A 133 -38.18 -3.94 16.16
C TYR A 133 -39.37 -4.90 16.09
N GLY A 134 -40.09 -5.08 17.20
CA GLY A 134 -41.31 -5.88 17.27
C GLY A 134 -42.56 -5.05 16.96
N GLY A 135 -43.65 -5.73 16.58
CA GLY A 135 -44.91 -5.10 16.16
C GLY A 135 -45.60 -4.22 17.21
N SER A 136 -45.20 -4.34 18.47
CA SER A 136 -45.71 -3.54 19.60
C SER A 136 -44.69 -2.52 20.12
N GLY A 137 -43.70 -2.12 19.30
CA GLY A 137 -42.72 -1.08 19.65
C GLY A 137 -41.48 -1.58 20.41
N GLY A 138 -41.40 -2.87 20.76
CA GLY A 138 -40.23 -3.45 21.44
C GLY A 138 -38.97 -3.42 20.57
N ARG A 139 -37.87 -2.82 21.07
CA ARG A 139 -36.57 -2.80 20.38
C ARG A 139 -35.54 -3.68 21.10
N LYS A 140 -34.79 -4.49 20.36
CA LYS A 140 -33.63 -5.24 20.84
C LYS A 140 -32.43 -5.04 19.93
N LYS A 141 -31.22 -5.08 20.48
CA LYS A 141 -29.98 -4.96 19.69
C LYS A 141 -29.06 -6.16 19.90
N THR A 142 -28.23 -6.44 18.90
CA THR A 142 -27.17 -7.45 18.98
C THR A 142 -25.92 -6.92 18.31
N ILE A 143 -24.77 -7.21 18.89
CA ILE A 143 -23.47 -6.80 18.35
C ILE A 143 -22.71 -8.05 17.88
N GLY A 144 -22.35 -8.08 16.60
CA GLY A 144 -21.44 -9.08 16.03
C GLY A 144 -20.07 -8.46 15.74
N ILE A 145 -19.00 -9.19 16.04
CA ILE A 145 -17.64 -8.86 15.62
C ILE A 145 -17.20 -9.92 14.62
N TYR A 146 -16.79 -9.48 13.43
CA TYR A 146 -16.40 -10.33 12.31
C TYR A 146 -15.00 -9.97 11.84
N ARG A 147 -14.18 -10.98 11.49
CA ARG A 147 -12.93 -10.76 10.74
C ARG A 147 -13.17 -10.96 9.24
N LEU A 148 -12.86 -9.96 8.44
CA LEU A 148 -12.89 -10.04 6.98
C LEU A 148 -11.55 -10.62 6.47
N ASN A 149 -11.59 -11.77 5.80
CA ASN A 149 -10.44 -12.35 5.10
C ASN A 149 -10.71 -12.40 3.58
N GLY A 150 -9.68 -12.69 2.77
CA GLY A 150 -9.80 -12.64 1.30
C GLY A 150 -9.81 -11.22 0.74
N ILE A 151 -9.66 -10.21 1.60
CA ILE A 151 -9.09 -8.91 1.24
C ILE A 151 -7.59 -9.17 1.03
N ASP A 152 -7.25 -9.86 -0.07
CA ASP A 152 -5.88 -9.95 -0.53
C ASP A 152 -5.51 -8.55 -0.96
N TYR A 153 -4.85 -7.84 -0.05
CA TYR A 153 -4.19 -6.59 -0.34
C TYR A 153 -3.38 -6.81 -1.61
N VAL A 154 -3.81 -6.23 -2.74
CA VAL A 154 -3.03 -6.20 -3.96
C VAL A 154 -1.70 -5.64 -3.53
N GLN A 155 -0.68 -6.49 -3.53
CA GLN A 155 0.54 -6.19 -2.84
C GLN A 155 1.09 -4.89 -3.43
N ALA A 156 1.08 -3.83 -2.60
CA ALA A 156 1.74 -2.59 -2.94
C ALA A 156 3.13 -2.94 -3.46
N SER A 157 3.40 -2.43 -4.65
CA SER A 157 4.66 -2.58 -5.37
C SER A 157 5.82 -2.61 -4.36
N ARG A 158 6.57 -3.71 -4.30
CA ARG A 158 7.64 -3.96 -3.30
C ARG A 158 8.87 -3.07 -3.51
N TYR A 159 8.76 -2.09 -4.40
CA TYR A 159 9.85 -1.19 -4.74
C TYR A 159 10.12 -0.24 -3.59
N ALA A 160 11.26 -0.45 -2.92
CA ALA A 160 11.86 0.54 -2.04
C ALA A 160 12.17 1.82 -2.81
N ILE A 161 12.61 1.67 -4.06
CA ILE A 161 12.83 2.77 -5.01
C ILE A 161 12.11 2.44 -6.32
N TYR A 162 11.23 3.33 -6.75
CA TYR A 162 10.64 3.32 -8.08
C TYR A 162 10.93 4.65 -8.76
N LEU A 163 11.66 4.65 -9.87
CA LEU A 163 11.84 5.82 -10.72
C LEU A 163 11.18 5.55 -12.07
N GLY A 164 10.14 6.32 -12.40
CA GLY A 164 9.46 6.32 -13.70
C GLY A 164 10.29 6.97 -14.83
N GLY A 165 11.43 7.56 -14.47
CA GLY A 165 12.44 8.07 -15.41
C GLY A 165 13.82 7.47 -15.10
N GLU A 166 14.85 8.29 -15.23
CA GLU A 166 16.26 7.91 -15.04
C GLU A 166 16.71 8.00 -13.57
N GLY A 167 17.75 7.24 -13.21
CA GLY A 167 18.40 7.26 -11.89
C GLY A 167 19.88 7.60 -11.97
N ARG A 168 20.25 8.81 -12.42
CA ARG A 168 21.65 9.13 -12.81
C ARG A 168 22.56 9.69 -11.71
N PHE A 169 22.04 9.93 -10.50
CA PHE A 169 22.76 10.71 -9.50
C PHE A 169 22.88 9.99 -8.16
N PHE A 170 23.39 8.76 -8.18
CA PHE A 170 23.83 8.05 -6.98
C PHE A 170 25.30 8.41 -6.71
N GLY A 171 25.53 9.37 -5.82
CA GLY A 171 26.87 9.88 -5.50
C GLY A 171 27.53 9.22 -4.29
N VAL A 172 26.80 8.41 -3.53
CA VAL A 172 27.21 7.81 -2.26
C VAL A 172 26.67 6.39 -2.13
N PRO A 173 27.23 5.53 -1.26
CA PRO A 173 26.76 4.16 -1.16
C PRO A 173 25.30 4.10 -0.72
N VAL A 174 24.51 3.18 -1.28
CA VAL A 174 23.11 2.99 -0.92
C VAL A 174 22.86 1.52 -0.64
N ILE A 175 22.26 1.23 0.51
CA ILE A 175 21.87 -0.12 0.95
C ILE A 175 20.34 -0.17 0.92
N ILE A 176 19.79 -1.04 0.08
CA ILE A 176 18.35 -1.10 -0.21
C ILE A 176 17.80 -2.47 0.17
N ASN A 177 16.98 -2.50 1.22
CA ASN A 177 16.20 -3.66 1.65
C ASN A 177 14.81 -3.63 0.99
N GLY A 178 14.77 -3.96 -0.30
CA GLY A 178 13.55 -4.00 -1.12
C GLY A 178 13.89 -3.98 -2.61
N ASP A 179 12.86 -4.05 -3.45
CA ASP A 179 13.04 -4.06 -4.90
C ASP A 179 13.35 -2.65 -5.42
N VAL A 180 13.97 -2.58 -6.59
CA VAL A 180 14.34 -1.33 -7.27
C VAL A 180 13.91 -1.38 -8.73
N TYR A 181 13.22 -0.34 -9.17
CA TYR A 181 12.82 -0.14 -10.56
C TYR A 181 13.32 1.20 -11.09
N PHE A 182 13.95 1.17 -12.27
CA PHE A 182 14.32 2.35 -13.05
C PHE A 182 13.73 2.25 -14.45
N ASN A 183 12.80 3.11 -14.82
CA ASN A 183 12.21 3.05 -16.17
C ASN A 183 13.23 3.42 -17.26
N GLY A 184 14.16 4.33 -16.94
CA GLY A 184 15.29 4.72 -17.80
C GLY A 184 16.62 4.10 -17.36
N ASN A 185 17.71 4.72 -17.80
CA ASN A 185 19.05 4.33 -17.39
C ASN A 185 19.37 4.77 -15.94
N PHE A 186 20.41 4.18 -15.35
CA PHE A 186 20.88 4.49 -14.00
C PHE A 186 22.39 4.71 -13.97
N HIS A 187 22.88 5.54 -13.04
CA HIS A 187 24.31 5.74 -12.83
C HIS A 187 24.68 5.72 -11.35
N PHE A 188 25.47 4.72 -10.94
CA PHE A 188 26.16 4.70 -9.67
C PHE A 188 27.59 5.18 -9.87
N ASN A 189 27.84 6.42 -9.45
CA ASN A 189 29.13 7.07 -9.60
C ASN A 189 30.19 6.43 -8.69
N GLY A 190 31.46 6.77 -8.86
CA GLY A 190 32.56 6.19 -8.07
C GLY A 190 32.37 6.32 -6.55
N GLY A 191 31.76 7.43 -6.09
CA GLY A 191 31.42 7.63 -4.68
C GLY A 191 30.36 6.67 -4.14
N ALA A 192 29.59 6.00 -5.01
CA ALA A 192 28.58 5.02 -4.64
C ALA A 192 29.10 3.57 -4.52
N SER A 193 30.43 3.39 -4.56
CA SER A 193 31.05 2.08 -4.34
C SER A 193 30.68 1.49 -2.99
N GLY A 194 30.19 0.24 -3.00
CA GLY A 194 29.64 -0.43 -1.82
C GLY A 194 28.12 -0.40 -1.74
N SER A 195 27.44 0.07 -2.79
CA SER A 195 25.98 0.02 -2.88
C SER A 195 25.48 -1.42 -3.06
N VAL A 196 24.38 -1.75 -2.37
CA VAL A 196 23.79 -3.09 -2.35
C VAL A 196 22.27 -2.99 -2.48
N ILE A 197 21.70 -3.80 -3.38
CA ILE A 197 20.26 -4.06 -3.45
C ILE A 197 20.01 -5.49 -2.96
N HIS A 198 19.31 -5.62 -1.84
CA HIS A 198 18.93 -6.93 -1.30
C HIS A 198 17.71 -7.53 -2.03
N GLY A 199 16.89 -6.69 -2.69
CA GLY A 199 15.79 -7.11 -3.55
C GLY A 199 16.16 -7.25 -5.02
N HIS A 200 15.14 -7.24 -5.88
CA HIS A 200 15.29 -7.29 -7.32
C HIS A 200 15.72 -5.94 -7.90
N LEU A 201 16.49 -5.99 -8.99
CA LEU A 201 16.77 -4.82 -9.82
C LEU A 201 16.09 -5.02 -11.18
N ILE A 202 15.29 -4.05 -11.61
CA ILE A 202 14.65 -4.05 -12.93
C ILE A 202 14.86 -2.69 -13.58
N THR A 203 15.25 -2.68 -14.85
CA THR A 203 15.22 -1.47 -15.66
C THR A 203 14.16 -1.52 -16.76
N GLY A 204 13.77 -0.37 -17.31
CA GLY A 204 13.04 -0.28 -18.57
C GLY A 204 13.95 -0.41 -19.78
N THR A 205 13.40 -0.17 -20.97
CA THR A 205 14.04 -0.43 -22.28
C THR A 205 14.67 0.81 -22.91
N ASP A 206 15.14 1.73 -22.09
CA ASP A 206 15.81 2.92 -22.62
C ASP A 206 17.10 2.52 -23.36
N ASN A 207 17.38 3.22 -24.47
CA ASN A 207 18.58 3.00 -25.28
C ASN A 207 19.79 3.79 -24.75
N ILE A 208 19.61 4.56 -23.68
CA ILE A 208 20.71 5.25 -23.03
C ILE A 208 21.43 4.30 -22.08
N GLU A 209 22.75 4.34 -22.11
CA GLU A 209 23.63 3.49 -21.31
C GLU A 209 23.48 3.77 -19.80
N SER A 210 23.32 2.71 -19.01
CA SER A 210 23.49 2.71 -17.56
C SER A 210 24.97 2.55 -17.19
N GLY A 211 25.44 3.32 -16.20
CA GLY A 211 26.83 3.31 -15.75
C GLY A 211 27.02 2.79 -14.33
N LEU A 212 28.03 1.94 -14.13
CA LEU A 212 28.52 1.56 -12.81
C LEU A 212 30.01 1.92 -12.69
N ASP A 213 30.28 3.03 -12.01
CA ASP A 213 31.63 3.51 -11.68
C ASP A 213 32.04 3.13 -10.23
N GLY A 214 31.08 2.78 -9.38
CA GLY A 214 31.28 2.21 -8.06
C GLY A 214 30.95 0.72 -8.00
N ASN A 215 31.61 -0.04 -7.11
CA ASN A 215 31.27 -1.45 -6.91
C ASN A 215 29.81 -1.58 -6.44
N PHE A 216 29.08 -2.50 -7.06
CA PHE A 216 27.64 -2.65 -6.89
C PHE A 216 27.23 -4.12 -6.78
N GLU A 217 26.33 -4.42 -5.86
CA GLU A 217 25.84 -5.78 -5.59
C GLU A 217 24.32 -5.86 -5.62
N VAL A 218 23.79 -6.92 -6.23
CA VAL A 218 22.38 -7.29 -6.19
C VAL A 218 22.26 -8.71 -5.65
N ASP A 219 21.58 -8.88 -4.52
CA ASP A 219 21.43 -10.19 -3.88
C ASP A 219 20.35 -11.06 -4.53
N SER A 220 19.41 -10.44 -5.24
CA SER A 220 18.33 -11.13 -5.92
C SER A 220 18.51 -11.11 -7.44
N ASN A 221 17.43 -11.36 -8.19
CA ASN A 221 17.47 -11.33 -9.65
C ASN A 221 17.64 -9.89 -10.18
N ALA A 222 18.44 -9.75 -11.23
CA ALA A 222 18.64 -8.49 -11.94
C ALA A 222 18.18 -8.61 -13.39
N TYR A 223 17.31 -7.71 -13.84
CA TYR A 223 16.92 -7.57 -15.24
C TYR A 223 17.34 -6.21 -15.76
N ILE A 224 18.45 -6.17 -16.49
CA ILE A 224 19.03 -4.94 -17.03
C ILE A 224 18.73 -4.92 -18.53
N ARG A 225 17.78 -4.07 -18.89
CA ARG A 225 17.25 -3.93 -20.24
C ARG A 225 17.79 -2.70 -20.96
N THR A 226 18.51 -1.82 -20.26
CA THR A 226 19.29 -0.73 -20.88
C THR A 226 20.68 -1.23 -21.26
N PRO A 227 21.39 -0.58 -22.21
CA PRO A 227 22.82 -0.83 -22.39
C PRO A 227 23.58 -0.59 -21.08
N LEU A 228 24.64 -1.36 -20.81
CA LEU A 228 25.32 -1.34 -19.52
C LEU A 228 26.83 -1.16 -19.68
N LYS A 229 27.39 -0.17 -18.96
CA LYS A 229 28.83 0.04 -18.84
C LYS A 229 29.32 -0.18 -17.43
N LEU A 230 30.29 -1.07 -17.30
CA LEU A 230 30.90 -1.47 -16.03
C LEU A 230 32.34 -0.96 -15.95
N ASN A 231 32.51 0.24 -15.39
CA ASN A 231 33.82 0.77 -14.99
C ASN A 231 34.25 0.23 -13.61
N ALA A 232 33.34 -0.43 -12.88
CA ALA A 232 33.55 -1.09 -11.61
C ALA A 232 33.07 -2.54 -11.59
N THR A 233 33.04 -3.16 -10.41
CA THR A 233 32.56 -4.54 -10.25
C THR A 233 31.05 -4.57 -10.06
N LEU A 234 30.34 -5.34 -10.89
CA LEU A 234 28.96 -5.75 -10.66
C LEU A 234 28.91 -7.18 -10.13
N LYS A 235 28.27 -7.40 -8.99
CA LYS A 235 27.96 -8.73 -8.45
C LYS A 235 26.44 -8.96 -8.47
N VAL A 236 26.00 -10.10 -9.00
CA VAL A 236 24.59 -10.51 -8.93
C VAL A 236 24.52 -11.94 -8.41
N LYS A 237 23.84 -12.13 -7.27
CA LYS A 237 23.68 -13.45 -6.63
C LYS A 237 22.51 -14.23 -7.21
N GLY A 238 21.43 -13.54 -7.60
CA GLY A 238 20.30 -14.15 -8.31
C GLY A 238 20.58 -14.36 -9.80
N LYS A 239 19.52 -14.72 -10.53
CA LYS A 239 19.54 -14.84 -11.99
C LYS A 239 19.71 -13.45 -12.62
N THR A 240 20.40 -13.41 -13.77
CA THR A 240 20.65 -12.16 -14.50
C THR A 240 20.06 -12.23 -15.89
N GLY A 241 19.35 -11.18 -16.29
CA GLY A 241 18.87 -10.96 -17.65
C GLY A 241 19.48 -9.72 -18.28
N LEU A 242 19.95 -9.83 -19.52
CA LEU A 242 20.48 -8.74 -20.34
C LEU A 242 19.76 -8.70 -21.69
N GLU A 243 19.25 -7.54 -22.09
CA GLU A 243 18.62 -7.34 -23.41
C GLU A 243 19.47 -6.51 -24.38
N ASN A 244 20.48 -5.81 -23.86
CA ASN A 244 21.26 -4.84 -24.62
C ASN A 244 22.76 -5.01 -24.39
N ASN A 245 23.54 -4.30 -25.22
CA ASN A 245 24.99 -4.37 -25.22
C ASN A 245 25.59 -4.06 -23.83
N VAL A 246 26.63 -4.82 -23.48
CA VAL A 246 27.35 -4.66 -22.22
C VAL A 246 28.83 -4.45 -22.49
N TYR A 247 29.36 -3.35 -21.95
CA TYR A 247 30.76 -2.98 -22.00
C TYR A 247 31.40 -3.16 -20.62
N ILE A 248 32.44 -4.01 -20.53
CA ILE A 248 33.03 -4.44 -19.26
C ILE A 248 34.49 -4.04 -19.20
N GLU A 249 34.81 -3.01 -18.42
CA GLU A 249 36.19 -2.62 -18.14
C GLU A 249 36.77 -3.41 -16.97
N ARG A 250 35.99 -3.58 -15.90
CA ARG A 250 36.47 -4.21 -14.67
C ARG A 250 36.01 -5.64 -14.49
N GLN A 251 34.80 -5.86 -13.98
CA GLN A 251 34.36 -7.23 -13.71
C GLN A 251 32.85 -7.33 -13.57
N MET A 252 32.30 -8.42 -14.09
CA MET A 252 30.95 -8.87 -13.80
C MET A 252 31.03 -10.28 -13.19
N LEU A 253 30.50 -10.43 -11.99
CA LEU A 253 30.49 -11.68 -11.22
C LEU A 253 29.05 -12.15 -11.06
N LEU A 254 28.71 -13.25 -11.71
CA LEU A 254 27.37 -13.81 -11.71
C LEU A 254 27.38 -15.16 -10.99
N TYR A 255 26.59 -15.27 -9.93
CA TYR A 255 26.51 -16.50 -9.11
C TYR A 255 25.28 -17.35 -9.43
N ASN A 256 24.61 -17.07 -10.54
CA ASN A 256 23.48 -17.84 -11.03
C ASN A 256 23.39 -17.78 -12.56
N THR A 257 22.28 -18.30 -13.10
CA THR A 257 22.03 -18.38 -14.53
C THR A 257 21.97 -17.00 -15.18
N LEU A 258 22.66 -16.86 -16.30
CA LEU A 258 22.60 -15.69 -17.18
C LEU A 258 21.70 -15.98 -18.38
N TYR A 259 20.77 -15.06 -18.66
CA TYR A 259 19.94 -15.03 -19.86
C TYR A 259 20.27 -13.78 -20.67
N MET A 260 20.48 -13.93 -21.97
CA MET A 260 20.83 -12.81 -22.86
C MET A 260 20.06 -12.89 -24.17
N ASN A 261 19.50 -11.77 -24.61
CA ASN A 261 18.94 -11.64 -25.95
C ASN A 261 19.76 -10.65 -26.77
N ASN A 262 20.25 -11.08 -27.93
CA ASN A 262 20.95 -10.25 -28.93
C ASN A 262 21.99 -9.26 -28.39
N SER A 263 22.55 -9.52 -27.20
CA SER A 263 23.40 -8.59 -26.47
C SER A 263 24.86 -8.82 -26.85
N GLN A 264 25.56 -7.77 -27.29
CA GLN A 264 27.00 -7.86 -27.55
C GLN A 264 27.80 -7.57 -26.28
N LEU A 265 28.81 -8.40 -26.04
CA LEU A 265 29.76 -8.23 -24.93
C LEU A 265 31.07 -7.63 -25.46
N SER A 266 31.53 -6.55 -24.85
CA SER A 266 32.75 -5.83 -25.25
C SER A 266 33.52 -5.29 -24.03
N GLY A 267 34.63 -4.58 -24.27
CA GLY A 267 35.54 -4.09 -23.23
C GLY A 267 36.69 -5.03 -22.89
N ASN A 268 37.50 -4.66 -21.91
CA ASN A 268 38.77 -5.32 -21.58
C ASN A 268 38.63 -6.56 -20.68
N SER A 269 37.48 -6.75 -20.03
CA SER A 269 37.29 -7.80 -19.02
C SER A 269 36.13 -8.74 -19.33
N ASN A 270 36.14 -9.94 -18.74
CA ASN A 270 35.15 -11.00 -18.99
C ASN A 270 34.10 -11.08 -17.87
N ILE A 271 32.97 -11.74 -18.16
CA ILE A 271 31.98 -12.14 -17.16
C ILE A 271 32.42 -13.47 -16.54
N ASN A 272 32.57 -13.50 -15.22
CA ASN A 272 32.79 -14.74 -14.47
C ASN A 272 31.44 -15.32 -14.05
N MET A 273 31.15 -16.52 -14.52
CA MET A 273 29.87 -17.20 -14.30
C MET A 273 29.83 -18.06 -13.04
N GLY A 274 30.91 -18.15 -12.25
CA GLY A 274 30.90 -18.84 -10.95
C GLY A 274 30.48 -20.32 -11.00
N GLY A 275 30.65 -21.00 -12.12
CA GLY A 275 30.19 -22.38 -12.37
C GLY A 275 28.75 -22.49 -12.89
N ASN A 276 28.10 -21.39 -13.27
CA ASN A 276 26.69 -21.38 -13.67
C ASN A 276 26.49 -21.43 -15.19
N SER A 277 25.24 -21.70 -15.58
CA SER A 277 24.83 -21.85 -16.97
C SER A 277 24.49 -20.51 -17.62
N VAL A 278 24.68 -20.44 -18.94
CA VAL A 278 24.35 -19.29 -19.78
C VAL A 278 23.39 -19.72 -20.89
N TYR A 279 22.31 -18.96 -21.07
CA TYR A 279 21.38 -19.10 -22.18
C TYR A 279 21.39 -17.81 -22.99
N TYR A 280 21.53 -17.91 -24.31
CA TYR A 280 21.57 -16.74 -25.17
C TYR A 280 20.76 -16.93 -26.47
N SER A 281 20.33 -15.80 -27.04
CA SER A 281 19.91 -15.68 -28.44
C SER A 281 20.85 -14.71 -29.18
N GLY A 282 21.02 -14.91 -30.50
CA GLY A 282 21.84 -14.04 -31.33
C GLY A 282 23.35 -14.28 -31.21
N THR A 283 24.11 -13.22 -30.90
CA THR A 283 25.58 -13.25 -30.92
C THR A 283 26.14 -14.13 -29.79
N SER A 284 27.06 -15.04 -30.13
CA SER A 284 27.68 -15.93 -29.14
C SER A 284 28.50 -15.14 -28.10
N PRO A 285 28.23 -15.29 -26.79
CA PRO A 285 28.95 -14.56 -25.74
C PRO A 285 30.26 -15.25 -25.32
N VAL A 286 30.55 -16.47 -25.80
CA VAL A 286 31.57 -17.38 -25.26
C VAL A 286 32.95 -16.74 -25.10
N ALA A 287 33.37 -15.88 -26.03
CA ALA A 287 34.68 -15.21 -25.99
C ALA A 287 34.84 -14.26 -24.78
N LYS A 288 33.73 -13.82 -24.17
CA LYS A 288 33.68 -12.90 -23.03
C LYS A 288 33.21 -13.57 -21.74
N LEU A 289 33.11 -14.90 -21.71
CA LEU A 289 32.70 -15.66 -20.53
C LEU A 289 33.87 -16.47 -19.95
N THR A 290 33.92 -16.57 -18.62
CA THR A 290 34.83 -17.47 -17.89
C THR A 290 34.07 -18.24 -16.82
N ASN A 291 34.61 -19.42 -16.44
CA ASN A 291 34.08 -20.24 -15.33
C ASN A 291 32.57 -20.53 -15.44
N TYR A 292 32.09 -20.93 -16.62
CA TYR A 292 30.70 -21.34 -16.86
C TYR A 292 30.59 -22.87 -16.85
N SER A 293 29.42 -23.41 -16.49
CA SER A 293 29.12 -24.86 -16.60
C SER A 293 28.56 -25.25 -17.96
N SER A 294 27.75 -24.40 -18.57
CA SER A 294 27.20 -24.63 -19.91
C SER A 294 26.86 -23.30 -20.61
N VAL A 295 26.88 -23.32 -21.94
CA VAL A 295 26.43 -22.20 -22.78
C VAL A 295 25.48 -22.75 -23.85
N THR A 296 24.23 -22.33 -23.82
CA THR A 296 23.16 -22.85 -24.69
C THR A 296 22.57 -21.75 -25.56
N ASN A 297 22.58 -21.96 -26.88
CA ASN A 297 21.88 -21.09 -27.82
C ASN A 297 20.41 -21.53 -27.92
N THR A 298 19.48 -20.58 -27.81
CA THR A 298 18.03 -20.82 -27.86
C THR A 298 17.41 -20.61 -29.23
N VAL A 299 18.18 -20.14 -30.23
CA VAL A 299 17.76 -19.79 -31.62
C VAL A 299 16.75 -18.64 -31.71
N THR A 300 15.75 -18.59 -30.83
CA THR A 300 14.77 -17.51 -30.69
C THR A 300 15.02 -16.71 -29.43
N ASP A 301 14.48 -15.49 -29.37
CA ASP A 301 14.56 -14.69 -28.15
C ASP A 301 13.92 -15.38 -26.94
N ILE A 302 14.61 -15.24 -25.82
CA ILE A 302 14.23 -15.80 -24.53
C ILE A 302 13.21 -14.85 -23.89
N ASP A 303 12.13 -15.39 -23.34
CA ASP A 303 11.31 -14.64 -22.38
C ASP A 303 12.06 -14.53 -21.04
N ILE A 304 13.02 -13.61 -21.01
CA ILE A 304 13.90 -13.37 -19.87
C ILE A 304 13.08 -13.00 -18.63
N SER A 305 12.00 -12.23 -18.80
CA SER A 305 11.13 -11.80 -17.71
C SER A 305 10.55 -12.98 -16.93
N SER A 306 9.95 -13.94 -17.63
CA SER A 306 9.42 -15.16 -17.04
C SER A 306 10.51 -16.04 -16.44
N LYS A 307 11.70 -16.12 -17.06
CA LYS A 307 12.84 -16.89 -16.52
C LYS A 307 13.36 -16.34 -15.19
N LEU A 308 13.28 -15.02 -15.02
CA LEU A 308 13.62 -14.31 -13.80
C LEU A 308 12.46 -14.29 -12.78
N GLY A 309 11.27 -14.76 -13.15
CA GLY A 309 10.09 -14.80 -12.29
C GLY A 309 9.34 -13.47 -12.18
N PHE A 310 9.54 -12.55 -13.13
CA PHE A 310 8.82 -11.29 -13.17
C PHE A 310 7.49 -11.45 -13.92
N GLN A 311 6.38 -11.06 -13.27
CA GLN A 311 5.04 -11.16 -13.88
C GLN A 311 4.73 -9.99 -14.84
N ASN A 312 5.32 -8.82 -14.60
CA ASN A 312 5.20 -7.63 -15.46
C ASN A 312 6.50 -6.82 -15.34
N VAL A 313 7.15 -6.55 -16.47
CA VAL A 313 8.42 -5.77 -16.52
C VAL A 313 8.20 -4.30 -16.84
N SER A 314 7.03 -3.96 -17.38
CA SER A 314 6.47 -2.60 -17.35
C SER A 314 5.63 -2.48 -16.10
N VAL A 315 6.24 -1.94 -15.05
CA VAL A 315 5.61 -1.79 -13.75
C VAL A 315 4.76 -0.52 -13.79
N SER A 316 3.44 -0.65 -13.71
CA SER A 316 2.60 0.53 -13.48
C SER A 316 2.95 1.14 -12.11
N PRO A 317 3.12 2.46 -12.03
CA PRO A 317 3.45 3.10 -10.76
C PRO A 317 2.28 3.00 -9.78
N ILE A 318 2.60 2.93 -8.49
CA ILE A 318 1.66 3.34 -7.44
C ILE A 318 1.26 4.79 -7.71
N THR A 319 0.00 5.15 -7.50
CA THR A 319 -0.44 6.55 -7.62
C THR A 319 -0.87 7.10 -6.27
N VAL A 320 -0.54 8.37 -6.02
CA VAL A 320 -1.02 9.13 -4.87
C VAL A 320 -2.14 10.05 -5.33
N ASP A 321 -3.30 9.94 -4.68
CA ASP A 321 -4.47 10.77 -4.90
C ASP A 321 -4.80 11.55 -3.63
N ILE A 322 -4.73 12.87 -3.73
CA ILE A 322 -5.08 13.79 -2.62
C ILE A 322 -6.41 14.51 -2.86
N SER A 323 -7.11 14.22 -3.96
CA SER A 323 -8.34 14.92 -4.34
C SER A 323 -9.49 14.72 -3.34
N SER A 324 -9.45 13.61 -2.59
CA SER A 324 -10.43 13.29 -1.56
C SER A 324 -10.21 14.03 -0.24
N ILE A 325 -9.12 14.80 -0.08
CA ILE A 325 -8.82 15.50 1.17
C ILE A 325 -9.69 16.78 1.27
N PRO A 326 -10.56 16.92 2.29
CA PRO A 326 -11.38 18.11 2.46
C PRO A 326 -10.53 19.35 2.71
N ALA A 327 -10.89 20.50 2.11
CA ALA A 327 -10.16 21.75 2.28
C ALA A 327 -10.02 22.18 3.76
N GLY A 328 -11.03 21.89 4.59
CA GLY A 328 -11.01 22.17 6.03
C GLY A 328 -9.98 21.38 6.84
N CYS A 329 -9.44 20.29 6.29
CA CYS A 329 -8.38 19.48 6.89
C CYS A 329 -6.97 19.97 6.52
N ILE A 330 -6.85 20.87 5.55
CA ILE A 330 -5.56 21.31 5.00
C ILE A 330 -5.09 22.57 5.73
N VAL A 331 -3.90 22.48 6.33
CA VAL A 331 -3.21 23.62 6.95
C VAL A 331 -2.20 24.20 5.97
N ASN A 332 -2.26 25.50 5.69
CA ASN A 332 -1.37 26.16 4.72
C ASN A 332 -0.14 26.78 5.42
N TYR A 333 1.06 26.43 4.97
CA TYR A 333 2.29 27.19 5.27
C TYR A 333 2.30 28.52 4.48
N PRO A 334 2.79 29.65 5.05
CA PRO A 334 3.49 29.81 6.33
C PRO A 334 2.61 30.08 7.56
N SER A 335 1.29 30.20 7.39
CA SER A 335 0.42 30.83 8.40
C SER A 335 0.45 30.21 9.80
N ILE A 336 0.72 28.91 9.93
CA ILE A 336 0.55 28.16 11.19
C ILE A 336 1.79 27.33 11.57
N ILE A 337 2.70 27.07 10.64
CA ILE A 337 3.84 26.16 10.85
C ILE A 337 5.10 26.98 11.03
N ASN A 338 5.78 26.77 12.17
CA ASN A 338 7.02 27.43 12.50
C ASN A 338 8.17 26.41 12.46
N VAL A 339 8.96 26.47 11.38
CA VAL A 339 10.12 25.60 11.14
C VAL A 339 11.45 26.14 11.69
N THR A 340 11.44 27.25 12.42
CA THR A 340 12.67 27.88 12.95
C THR A 340 12.99 27.51 14.41
N LYS A 341 12.18 26.64 15.03
CA LYS A 341 12.36 26.17 16.41
C LYS A 341 12.61 24.65 16.46
N ASN A 342 13.26 24.19 17.54
CA ASN A 342 13.67 22.79 17.75
C ASN A 342 12.55 21.72 17.62
N ASP A 343 11.26 22.08 17.71
CA ASP A 343 10.13 21.12 17.63
C ASP A 343 9.19 21.33 16.44
N TRP A 344 9.55 22.18 15.48
CA TRP A 344 8.73 22.57 14.32
C TRP A 344 7.24 22.80 14.63
N ASN A 345 6.86 23.20 15.86
CA ASN A 345 5.50 23.16 16.41
C ASN A 345 4.56 22.01 15.94
N LEU A 346 5.09 20.88 15.44
CA LEU A 346 4.35 19.96 14.58
C LEU A 346 3.45 19.05 15.43
N THR A 347 3.95 18.63 16.59
CA THR A 347 3.19 17.92 17.62
C THR A 347 2.04 18.78 18.13
N THR A 348 2.29 20.06 18.42
CA THR A 348 1.25 21.00 18.87
C THR A 348 0.19 21.20 17.79
N LEU A 349 0.61 21.39 16.54
CA LEU A 349 -0.31 21.54 15.41
C LEU A 349 -1.16 20.28 15.22
N TYR A 350 -0.55 19.10 15.26
CA TYR A 350 -1.25 17.83 15.17
C TYR A 350 -2.32 17.70 16.27
N ASN A 351 -1.98 17.98 17.53
CA ASN A 351 -2.91 17.91 18.65
C ASN A 351 -4.06 18.92 18.54
N ASN A 352 -3.78 20.13 18.06
CA ASN A 352 -4.81 21.15 17.84
C ASN A 352 -5.79 20.74 16.73
N GLN A 353 -5.29 20.21 15.60
CA GLN A 353 -6.16 19.71 14.53
C GLN A 353 -6.94 18.47 14.95
N LYS A 354 -6.34 17.60 15.78
CA LYS A 354 -7.02 16.45 16.38
C LYS A 354 -8.19 16.90 17.26
N ALA A 355 -7.95 17.85 18.17
CA ALA A 355 -8.98 18.39 19.05
C ALA A 355 -10.11 19.10 18.26
N ALA A 356 -9.77 19.73 17.14
CA ALA A 356 -10.75 20.37 16.25
C ALA A 356 -11.48 19.39 15.31
N GLY A 357 -11.17 18.08 15.33
CA GLY A 357 -11.76 17.10 14.40
C GLY A 357 -11.36 17.30 12.94
N LYS A 358 -10.20 17.92 12.69
CA LYS A 358 -9.73 18.33 11.35
C LYS A 358 -8.62 17.45 10.77
N LEU A 359 -8.27 16.34 11.41
CA LEU A 359 -7.36 15.34 10.82
C LEU A 359 -8.07 14.61 9.68
N PHE A 360 -7.36 14.38 8.58
CA PHE A 360 -7.84 13.54 7.49
C PHE A 360 -7.43 12.09 7.76
N ASN A 361 -8.39 11.22 8.12
CA ASN A 361 -8.12 9.80 8.44
C ASN A 361 -6.94 9.60 9.44
N GLY A 362 -6.82 10.52 10.42
CA GLY A 362 -5.76 10.52 11.42
C GLY A 362 -4.45 11.20 10.99
N PHE A 363 -4.37 11.72 9.76
CA PHE A 363 -3.23 12.50 9.27
C PHE A 363 -3.46 14.00 9.45
N LEU A 364 -2.43 14.70 9.93
CA LEU A 364 -2.31 16.13 9.74
C LEU A 364 -1.95 16.39 8.27
N VAL A 365 -2.67 17.29 7.59
CA VAL A 365 -2.38 17.64 6.20
C VAL A 365 -1.82 19.05 6.14
N VAL A 366 -0.62 19.18 5.59
CA VAL A 366 0.09 20.44 5.40
C VAL A 366 0.27 20.71 3.93
N SER A 367 -0.14 21.89 3.46
CA SER A 367 0.19 22.38 2.13
C SER A 367 1.25 23.46 2.19
N VAL A 368 2.34 23.27 1.43
CA VAL A 368 3.42 24.24 1.30
C VAL A 368 3.31 24.96 -0.04
N ASN A 369 2.74 26.17 0.00
CA ASN A 369 2.47 26.99 -1.18
C ASN A 369 3.48 28.13 -1.38
N GLY A 370 4.35 28.38 -0.40
CA GLY A 370 5.45 29.34 -0.46
C GLY A 370 6.77 28.72 -0.03
N GLY A 371 7.88 29.41 -0.28
CA GLY A 371 9.22 28.93 0.07
C GLY A 371 9.37 28.66 1.56
N MET A 372 9.87 27.48 1.91
CA MET A 372 10.08 27.04 3.29
C MET A 372 11.53 26.63 3.51
N ASP A 373 12.23 27.31 4.41
CA ASP A 373 13.61 27.00 4.80
C ASP A 373 13.67 26.32 6.17
N ILE A 374 14.23 25.12 6.20
CA ILE A 374 14.42 24.33 7.41
C ILE A 374 15.89 24.46 7.84
N ASN A 375 16.12 25.36 8.78
CA ASN A 375 17.47 25.66 9.27
C ASN A 375 17.87 24.84 10.50
N VAL A 376 16.90 24.21 11.18
CA VAL A 376 17.13 23.43 12.40
C VAL A 376 16.36 22.12 12.32
N SER A 377 17.02 21.02 12.69
CA SER A 377 16.35 19.71 12.75
C SER A 377 15.27 19.72 13.82
N GLY A 378 14.04 19.38 13.44
CA GLY A 378 12.95 19.18 14.39
C GLY A 378 13.19 17.96 15.30
N ALA A 379 12.59 17.96 16.48
CA ALA A 379 12.59 16.85 17.42
C ALA A 379 11.82 15.63 16.90
N THR A 380 11.73 14.59 17.73
CA THR A 380 11.01 13.36 17.39
C THR A 380 9.51 13.63 17.26
N TYR A 381 8.98 13.47 16.05
CA TYR A 381 7.55 13.54 15.78
C TYR A 381 6.94 12.13 15.77
N ASN A 382 5.87 11.92 16.55
CA ASN A 382 5.18 10.63 16.69
C ASN A 382 3.80 10.59 15.98
N GLY A 383 3.39 11.68 15.34
CA GLY A 383 2.10 11.75 14.64
C GLY A 383 2.18 11.30 13.17
N LYS A 384 1.03 11.30 12.51
CA LYS A 384 0.91 11.03 11.07
C LYS A 384 0.72 12.34 10.32
N VAL A 385 1.47 12.54 9.24
CA VAL A 385 1.46 13.81 8.49
C VAL A 385 1.62 13.60 6.99
N ILE A 386 0.91 14.43 6.22
CA ILE A 386 1.03 14.52 4.77
C ILE A 386 1.51 15.94 4.44
N TRP A 387 2.69 16.03 3.85
CA TRP A 387 3.25 17.26 3.31
C TRP A 387 2.98 17.32 1.81
N ILE A 388 2.09 18.22 1.40
CA ILE A 388 1.82 18.52 0.00
C ILE A 388 2.70 19.69 -0.42
N ILE A 389 3.77 19.40 -1.15
CA ILE A 389 4.78 20.36 -1.54
C ILE A 389 4.47 20.90 -2.94
N ARG A 390 3.97 22.14 -2.98
CA ARG A 390 3.64 22.87 -4.21
C ARG A 390 4.64 23.98 -4.55
N SER A 391 5.55 24.29 -3.62
CA SER A 391 6.61 25.29 -3.75
C SER A 391 7.95 24.71 -3.28
N THR A 392 8.96 25.56 -3.08
CA THR A 392 10.30 25.14 -2.66
C THR A 392 10.38 24.85 -1.16
N VAL A 393 10.98 23.71 -0.80
CA VAL A 393 11.36 23.36 0.57
C VAL A 393 12.84 23.06 0.64
N ASN A 394 13.60 23.90 1.33
CA ASN A 394 15.03 23.70 1.55
C ASN A 394 15.24 23.04 2.91
N CYS A 395 15.55 21.75 2.88
CA CYS A 395 15.70 20.93 4.08
C CYS A 395 17.11 21.00 4.68
N ASN A 396 18.14 21.19 3.84
CA ASN A 396 19.55 21.24 4.26
C ASN A 396 20.00 20.06 5.15
N GLY A 397 19.41 18.87 4.95
CA GLY A 397 19.66 17.69 5.77
C GLY A 397 19.19 17.81 7.23
N ASN A 398 18.17 18.64 7.48
CA ASN A 398 17.60 18.92 8.80
C ASN A 398 16.14 18.41 8.92
N TRP A 399 15.76 17.36 8.20
CA TRP A 399 14.43 16.76 8.36
C TRP A 399 14.25 16.17 9.76
N TYR A 400 13.07 16.34 10.35
CA TYR A 400 12.78 15.87 11.72
C TYR A 400 12.90 14.35 11.87
N ARG A 401 13.09 13.89 13.11
CA ARG A 401 13.13 12.46 13.44
C ARG A 401 11.74 11.87 13.50
N SER A 402 11.52 10.76 12.81
CA SER A 402 10.33 9.94 12.92
C SER A 402 10.37 9.07 14.17
N GLY A 403 9.34 9.16 15.01
CA GLY A 403 9.08 8.24 16.11
C GLY A 403 8.37 6.96 15.63
N ASP A 404 8.14 6.01 16.54
CA ASP A 404 7.67 4.67 16.15
C ASP A 404 6.22 4.63 15.67
N GLN A 405 5.39 5.57 16.11
CA GLN A 405 4.00 5.72 15.66
C GLN A 405 3.85 6.68 14.47
N SER A 406 4.96 7.26 14.01
CA SER A 406 4.90 8.26 12.95
C SER A 406 4.75 7.66 11.58
N ASN A 407 4.07 8.39 10.70
CA ASN A 407 4.02 8.07 9.28
C ASN A 407 3.94 9.35 8.47
N THR A 408 4.94 9.58 7.61
CA THR A 408 5.11 10.83 6.86
C THR A 408 4.95 10.58 5.37
N LEU A 409 3.98 11.23 4.72
CA LEU A 409 3.97 11.35 3.26
C LEU A 409 4.61 12.67 2.86
N VAL A 410 5.68 12.62 2.08
CA VAL A 410 6.22 13.79 1.37
C VAL A 410 5.73 13.71 -0.07
N TYR A 411 4.66 14.43 -0.38
CA TYR A 411 4.06 14.47 -1.71
C TYR A 411 4.51 15.72 -2.46
N VAL A 412 5.44 15.56 -3.40
CA VAL A 412 5.97 16.65 -4.24
C VAL A 412 5.19 16.68 -5.55
N THR A 413 4.40 17.74 -5.73
CA THR A 413 3.53 17.90 -6.91
C THR A 413 4.30 18.48 -8.09
N ASN A 414 3.61 18.61 -9.23
CA ASN A 414 4.09 19.37 -10.38
C ASN A 414 4.57 20.77 -9.95
N GLY A 415 5.80 21.16 -10.32
CA GLY A 415 6.43 22.43 -9.95
C GLY A 415 6.95 22.52 -8.51
N GLY A 416 6.67 21.53 -7.65
CA GLY A 416 7.21 21.47 -6.29
C GLY A 416 8.68 21.06 -6.28
N TYR A 417 9.45 21.56 -5.32
CA TYR A 417 10.88 21.25 -5.21
C TYR A 417 11.28 21.04 -3.76
N VAL A 418 11.90 19.89 -3.46
CA VAL A 418 12.51 19.63 -2.16
C VAL A 418 14.01 19.51 -2.33
N GLN A 419 14.76 20.41 -1.71
CA GLN A 419 16.22 20.40 -1.72
C GLN A 419 16.78 19.85 -0.42
N GLY A 420 17.71 18.90 -0.52
CA GLY A 420 18.46 18.37 0.61
C GLY A 420 17.59 17.61 1.62
N LEU A 421 16.54 16.92 1.15
CA LEU A 421 15.67 16.10 1.99
C LEU A 421 16.48 15.02 2.69
N GLY A 422 16.52 15.07 4.02
CA GLY A 422 17.18 14.06 4.81
C GLY A 422 17.59 14.55 6.18
N SER A 423 18.16 13.65 6.97
CA SER A 423 18.87 13.94 8.22
C SER A 423 19.70 12.72 8.63
N GLY A 424 20.34 12.75 9.81
CA GLY A 424 20.99 11.56 10.40
C GLY A 424 20.03 10.70 11.23
N ASN A 425 18.73 10.97 11.14
CA ASN A 425 17.71 10.35 11.98
C ASN A 425 16.89 9.32 11.21
N LYS A 426 16.09 8.55 11.95
CA LYS A 426 15.04 7.68 11.40
C LYS A 426 14.00 8.53 10.65
N PHE A 427 13.67 8.11 9.43
CA PHE A 427 12.51 8.57 8.65
C PHE A 427 11.58 7.38 8.45
N ARG A 428 10.31 7.49 8.87
CA ARG A 428 9.27 6.49 8.61
C ARG A 428 8.19 7.14 7.74
N GLY A 429 8.05 6.68 6.51
CA GLY A 429 7.17 7.35 5.58
C GLY A 429 7.39 7.01 4.11
N TYR A 430 6.62 7.69 3.27
CA TYR A 430 6.62 7.54 1.82
C TYR A 430 6.98 8.87 1.16
N ILE A 431 7.89 8.85 0.20
CA ILE A 431 8.28 10.03 -0.57
C ILE A 431 7.80 9.80 -1.99
N TYR A 432 6.87 10.65 -2.44
CA TYR A 432 6.26 10.53 -3.76
C TYR A 432 6.42 11.81 -4.55
N VAL A 433 6.98 11.71 -5.74
CA VAL A 433 7.23 12.83 -6.66
C VAL A 433 6.52 12.58 -7.98
N THR A 434 5.79 13.58 -8.48
CA THR A 434 5.02 13.48 -9.73
C THR A 434 5.11 14.75 -10.57
N GLY A 435 4.71 14.64 -11.85
CA GLY A 435 4.87 15.68 -12.86
C GLY A 435 6.31 16.19 -12.94
N THR A 436 6.46 17.51 -13.01
CA THR A 436 7.78 18.17 -13.03
C THR A 436 8.41 18.36 -11.64
N GLY A 437 7.81 17.78 -10.59
CA GLY A 437 8.32 17.88 -9.22
C GLY A 437 9.73 17.30 -9.09
N LYS A 438 10.52 17.83 -8.14
CA LYS A 438 11.92 17.40 -7.92
C LYS A 438 12.21 17.17 -6.44
N ALA A 439 13.00 16.15 -6.13
CA ALA A 439 13.50 15.91 -4.78
C ALA A 439 14.97 15.49 -4.79
N LEU A 440 15.82 16.32 -4.17
CA LEU A 440 17.23 16.02 -3.94
C LEU A 440 17.43 15.63 -2.49
N TYR A 441 18.18 14.57 -2.26
CA TYR A 441 18.34 13.96 -0.95
C TYR A 441 19.70 14.30 -0.35
N SER A 442 19.73 14.53 0.96
CA SER A 442 20.94 14.83 1.73
C SER A 442 20.87 14.17 3.10
N TRP A 443 20.95 12.84 3.10
CA TRP A 443 20.96 12.04 4.32
C TRP A 443 22.34 12.09 4.98
N LYS A 444 22.38 12.04 6.32
CA LYS A 444 23.62 12.06 7.09
C LYS A 444 23.91 10.66 7.64
N ALA A 445 25.14 10.42 8.08
CA ALA A 445 25.52 9.15 8.70
C ALA A 445 24.55 8.74 9.81
N GLY A 446 24.18 7.45 9.85
CA GLY A 446 23.21 6.90 10.80
C GLY A 446 21.74 6.96 10.35
N ASN A 447 21.45 7.45 9.14
CA ASN A 447 20.09 7.51 8.62
C ASN A 447 19.46 6.11 8.45
N GLN A 448 18.16 6.04 8.73
CA GLN A 448 17.35 4.85 8.50
C GLN A 448 16.02 5.27 7.89
N ILE A 449 15.79 4.92 6.63
CA ILE A 449 14.52 5.16 5.94
C ILE A 449 13.71 3.88 6.03
N TYR A 450 12.48 3.97 6.52
CA TYR A 450 11.48 2.90 6.56
C TYR A 450 10.27 3.32 5.73
N GLY A 451 10.05 2.67 4.59
CA GLY A 451 9.00 2.99 3.63
C GLY A 451 9.54 2.97 2.19
N ALA A 452 9.12 3.92 1.35
CA ALA A 452 9.49 3.89 -0.07
C ALA A 452 9.76 5.29 -0.66
N ILE A 453 10.46 5.31 -1.79
CA ILE A 453 10.77 6.51 -2.58
C ILE A 453 10.35 6.31 -4.02
N HIS A 454 9.26 6.94 -4.44
CA HIS A 454 8.67 6.78 -5.78
C HIS A 454 8.65 8.12 -6.52
N HIS A 455 9.33 8.19 -7.66
CA HIS A 455 9.33 9.33 -8.57
C HIS A 455 8.66 8.89 -9.87
N VAL A 456 7.35 9.08 -10.02
CA VAL A 456 6.56 8.30 -11.00
C VAL A 456 6.43 8.91 -12.39
N ALA A 457 6.62 10.22 -12.52
CA ALA A 457 6.34 10.95 -13.76
C ALA A 457 7.51 11.87 -14.15
N ASN A 458 8.73 11.43 -13.87
CA ASN A 458 9.89 12.26 -14.03
C ASN A 458 10.39 12.24 -15.49
N SER A 459 10.05 13.28 -16.25
CA SER A 459 10.63 13.58 -17.58
C SER A 459 11.93 14.39 -17.51
N ASN A 460 12.41 14.70 -16.30
CA ASN A 460 13.56 15.58 -16.07
C ASN A 460 14.73 14.79 -15.48
N ASN A 461 15.85 14.74 -16.21
CA ASN A 461 17.00 13.93 -15.84
C ASN A 461 17.57 14.27 -14.45
N ASP A 462 17.35 15.49 -13.93
CA ASP A 462 17.85 15.99 -12.63
C ASP A 462 16.86 15.92 -11.46
N ALA A 463 15.69 15.29 -11.58
CA ALA A 463 14.69 15.36 -10.50
C ALA A 463 14.98 14.45 -9.29
N PHE A 464 15.97 13.55 -9.42
CA PHE A 464 16.37 12.61 -8.38
C PHE A 464 17.88 12.64 -8.18
N GLN A 465 18.33 12.87 -6.93
CA GLN A 465 19.74 12.80 -6.57
C GLN A 465 19.92 12.30 -5.15
N LEU A 466 20.71 11.24 -4.97
CA LEU A 466 21.12 10.75 -3.66
C LEU A 466 22.55 11.17 -3.35
N ASN A 467 22.67 12.21 -2.53
CA ASN A 467 23.92 12.64 -1.92
C ASN A 467 23.90 12.37 -0.41
N SER A 468 25.09 12.29 0.19
CA SER A 468 25.29 12.32 1.64
C SER A 468 26.36 13.35 1.97
N MET A 469 26.11 14.18 2.98
CA MET A 469 27.04 15.26 3.37
C MET A 469 28.41 14.75 3.84
N ASN A 470 28.50 13.48 4.26
CA ASN A 470 29.73 12.90 4.82
C ASN A 470 30.15 11.60 4.11
N GLY A 471 29.60 11.31 2.92
CA GLY A 471 29.89 10.07 2.18
C GLY A 471 29.37 8.77 2.83
N ALA A 472 28.57 8.88 3.89
CA ALA A 472 28.01 7.71 4.57
C ALA A 472 26.92 7.02 3.73
N ALA A 473 26.82 5.70 3.89
CA ALA A 473 25.84 4.89 3.19
C ALA A 473 24.40 5.25 3.59
N ILE A 474 23.51 5.35 2.59
CA ILE A 474 22.10 5.61 2.77
C ILE A 474 21.36 4.27 2.91
N ASN A 475 20.64 4.07 4.03
CA ASN A 475 19.87 2.84 4.27
C ASN A 475 18.39 3.05 3.99
N ILE A 476 17.85 2.33 2.99
CA ILE A 476 16.43 2.35 2.62
C ILE A 476 15.84 0.96 2.87
N ASN A 477 14.85 0.90 3.76
CA ASN A 477 14.15 -0.33 4.11
C ASN A 477 12.72 -0.22 3.65
N PHE A 478 12.30 -1.07 2.72
CA PHE A 478 10.91 -1.15 2.34
C PHE A 478 10.07 -1.56 3.54
N ASP A 479 9.11 -0.73 3.92
CA ASP A 479 8.17 -0.98 5.01
C ASP A 479 6.76 -1.03 4.43
N ILE A 480 6.21 -2.24 4.34
CA ILE A 480 4.87 -2.47 3.79
C ILE A 480 3.77 -1.87 4.67
N ASP A 481 3.98 -1.79 5.98
CA ASP A 481 2.98 -1.29 6.91
C ASP A 481 2.86 0.24 6.80
N VAL A 482 3.98 0.93 6.52
CA VAL A 482 3.95 2.35 6.11
C VAL A 482 3.05 2.56 4.89
N MET A 483 3.21 1.72 3.86
CA MET A 483 2.44 1.85 2.60
C MET A 483 0.96 1.53 2.81
N LYS A 484 0.64 0.49 3.59
CA LYS A 484 -0.74 0.10 3.93
C LYS A 484 -1.50 1.23 4.60
N GLU A 485 -0.87 1.95 5.53
CA GLU A 485 -1.53 3.07 6.20
C GLU A 485 -1.99 4.17 5.21
N PHE A 486 -1.22 4.48 4.17
CA PHE A 486 -1.64 5.45 3.14
C PHE A 486 -2.74 4.90 2.23
N GLN A 487 -2.71 3.61 1.91
CA GLN A 487 -3.77 2.96 1.14
C GLN A 487 -5.08 2.92 1.93
N MET A 488 -5.01 2.59 3.22
CA MET A 488 -6.15 2.61 4.14
C MET A 488 -6.73 4.01 4.32
N ALA A 489 -5.89 5.05 4.26
CA ALA A 489 -6.34 6.45 4.28
C ALA A 489 -7.00 6.89 2.95
N GLY A 490 -7.01 6.03 1.92
CA GLY A 490 -7.54 6.34 0.59
C GLY A 490 -6.62 7.20 -0.28
N ILE A 491 -5.36 7.37 0.12
CA ILE A 491 -4.39 8.25 -0.54
C ILE A 491 -3.61 7.49 -1.60
N LEU A 492 -3.28 6.23 -1.32
CA LEU A 492 -2.47 5.40 -2.20
C LEU A 492 -3.38 4.46 -3.01
N LYS A 493 -3.19 4.45 -4.32
CA LYS A 493 -3.83 3.52 -5.27
C LYS A 493 -2.78 2.65 -5.94
N THR A 494 -2.97 1.34 -5.92
CA THR A 494 -2.11 0.35 -6.56
C THR A 494 -2.60 0.00 -7.97
N PRO A 495 -1.70 -0.29 -8.93
CA PRO A 495 -2.12 -0.82 -10.21
C PRO A 495 -2.85 -2.16 -10.03
N GLY A 496 -4.00 -2.34 -10.67
CA GLY A 496 -4.86 -3.51 -10.44
C GLY A 496 -5.97 -3.27 -9.41
N ASP A 497 -6.11 -2.06 -8.86
CA ASP A 497 -7.25 -1.66 -8.01
C ASP A 497 -8.62 -1.69 -8.72
N GLY A 498 -8.66 -2.09 -9.99
CA GLY A 498 -9.85 -2.35 -10.79
C GLY A 498 -10.26 -3.84 -10.82
N GLY A 499 -10.29 -4.51 -9.66
CA GLY A 499 -10.90 -5.84 -9.54
C GLY A 499 -10.15 -6.75 -8.58
N TRP A 500 -10.83 -7.16 -7.51
CA TRP A 500 -10.34 -8.15 -6.55
C TRP A 500 -10.35 -9.54 -7.20
N PRO A 501 -9.22 -10.25 -7.30
CA PRO A 501 -9.22 -11.62 -7.85
C PRO A 501 -9.64 -12.68 -6.83
N GLY A 502 -9.94 -12.31 -5.57
CA GLY A 502 -10.25 -13.23 -4.48
C GLY A 502 -11.67 -13.08 -3.94
N SER A 503 -12.32 -14.20 -3.62
CA SER A 503 -13.57 -14.25 -2.87
C SER A 503 -13.34 -13.76 -1.43
N LEU A 504 -14.12 -12.79 -0.96
CA LEU A 504 -14.13 -12.38 0.45
C LEU A 504 -14.67 -13.55 1.30
N VAL A 505 -13.89 -14.02 2.27
CA VAL A 505 -14.26 -15.13 3.18
C VAL A 505 -14.20 -14.62 4.61
N ILE A 506 -15.16 -14.99 5.44
CA ILE A 506 -15.15 -14.66 6.88
C ILE A 506 -14.56 -15.85 7.63
N SER A 507 -13.68 -15.63 8.59
CA SER A 507 -13.05 -16.74 9.32
C SER A 507 -13.34 -16.81 10.81
N ASP A 508 -13.93 -15.78 11.42
CA ASP A 508 -14.18 -15.78 12.86
C ASP A 508 -15.33 -14.83 13.24
N THR A 509 -16.22 -15.29 14.13
CA THR A 509 -17.44 -14.58 14.55
C THR A 509 -17.61 -14.66 16.07
N LYS A 510 -17.73 -13.50 16.74
CA LYS A 510 -18.15 -13.40 18.15
C LYS A 510 -19.44 -12.56 18.25
N ILE A 511 -20.48 -13.11 18.89
CA ILE A 511 -21.80 -12.47 19.05
C ILE A 511 -22.06 -12.12 20.51
N ARG A 512 -22.52 -10.90 20.80
CA ARG A 512 -22.94 -10.43 22.12
C ARG A 512 -24.36 -9.83 22.07
N PRO A 513 -25.38 -10.47 22.65
CA PRO A 513 -26.74 -9.91 22.75
C PRO A 513 -26.87 -8.96 23.96
N GLU A 514 -27.62 -7.85 23.82
CA GLU A 514 -27.92 -6.89 24.91
C GLU A 514 -29.41 -6.50 24.93
N LEU A 515 -30.05 -6.55 26.11
CA LEU A 515 -31.46 -6.17 26.34
C LEU A 515 -31.53 -4.70 26.80
N LEU A 516 -32.14 -3.80 26.02
CA LEU A 516 -32.04 -2.35 26.30
C LEU A 516 -33.24 -1.68 26.99
N SER A 517 -34.41 -2.31 27.05
CA SER A 517 -35.60 -1.94 27.88
C SER A 517 -36.86 -2.60 27.31
N ILE A 518 -37.97 -2.47 28.05
CA ILE A 518 -39.35 -2.68 27.60
C ILE A 518 -40.03 -1.33 27.84
N TYR A 519 -40.43 -0.63 26.78
CA TYR A 519 -41.33 0.52 26.92
C TYR A 519 -42.76 0.00 26.76
N TYR A 520 -43.60 0.27 27.77
CA TYR A 520 -45.04 0.07 27.70
C TYR A 520 -45.71 1.23 26.98
#